data_AF-A0A1Y2T6V1-F1
#
_entry.id   AF-A0A1Y2T6V1-F1
#
_cell.length_a   1.000
_cell.length_b   1.000
_cell.length_c   1.000
_cell.angle_alpha   90.00
_cell.angle_beta   90.00
_cell.angle_gamma   90.00
#
_symmetry.space_group_name_H-M   'P 1'
#
loop_
_entity.id
_entity.type
_entity.pdbx_description
1 polymer ?
#
loop_
_entity_poly.entity_id
_entity_poly.type
_entity_poly.pdbx_seq_one_letter_code
_entity_poly.pdbx_strand_id
1 'polypeptide(L)'
;VEQNRLLIAGTPFEPVVEAMGYEPGKFGLVVALATVVYGVIAWSAARACQPGLSLNLYVATVLTLFVNVITHVGQALLLRMYTPGVITAVLVVLPYTVAAFRMLRAQRLLTATTWKTSPLMGIGMLAALFGLMIAL
;
A
#
# COMPACT_ATOMS: atom_id res chain seq x y z
N VAL A 1 -7.13 -21.45 -12.48
CA VAL A 1 -7.72 -21.47 -11.12
C VAL A 1 -7.61 -22.86 -10.49
N GLU A 2 -7.93 -23.94 -11.21
CA GLU A 2 -7.80 -25.33 -10.72
C GLU A 2 -6.41 -25.74 -10.25
N GLN A 3 -5.34 -25.32 -10.95
CA GLN A 3 -3.98 -25.73 -10.61
C GLN A 3 -3.45 -25.12 -9.28
N ASN A 4 -3.99 -23.96 -8.86
CA ASN A 4 -3.66 -23.32 -7.57
C ASN A 4 -4.49 -23.88 -6.41
N ARG A 5 -5.68 -24.45 -6.70
CA ARG A 5 -6.55 -25.06 -5.70
C ARG A 5 -5.88 -26.28 -5.06
N LEU A 6 -5.14 -27.05 -5.87
CA LEU A 6 -4.34 -28.19 -5.42
C LEU A 6 -3.14 -27.82 -4.54
N LEU A 7 -2.66 -26.57 -4.60
CA LEU A 7 -1.51 -26.09 -3.81
C LEU A 7 -1.91 -25.58 -2.41
N ILE A 8 -3.18 -25.22 -2.20
CA ILE A 8 -3.68 -24.58 -0.98
C ILE A 8 -4.54 -25.54 -0.14
N ALA A 9 -5.09 -26.59 -0.77
CA ALA A 9 -5.88 -27.62 -0.12
C ALA A 9 -5.11 -28.30 1.02
N GLY A 10 -5.69 -28.31 2.23
CA GLY A 10 -5.10 -28.91 3.43
C GLY A 10 -4.13 -28.02 4.21
N THR A 11 -3.95 -26.75 3.80
CA THR A 11 -3.17 -25.77 4.58
C THR A 11 -4.05 -25.02 5.57
N PRO A 12 -3.54 -24.54 6.72
CA PRO A 12 -4.32 -23.73 7.66
C PRO A 12 -4.83 -22.39 7.07
N PHE A 13 -4.37 -22.04 5.86
CA PHE A 13 -4.78 -20.84 5.13
C PHE A 13 -5.96 -21.07 4.17
N GLU A 14 -6.36 -22.32 3.93
CA GLU A 14 -7.50 -22.68 3.09
C GLU A 14 -8.79 -21.92 3.45
N PRO A 15 -9.24 -21.87 4.73
CA PRO A 15 -10.44 -21.11 5.09
C PRO A 15 -10.27 -19.59 4.90
N VAL A 16 -9.06 -19.05 5.00
CA VAL A 16 -8.80 -17.61 4.76
C VAL A 16 -8.86 -17.30 3.27
N VAL A 17 -8.28 -18.16 2.43
CA VAL A 17 -8.29 -18.00 0.97
C VAL A 17 -9.70 -18.16 0.41
N GLU A 18 -10.47 -19.12 0.91
CA GLU A 18 -11.89 -19.28 0.55
C GLU A 18 -12.74 -18.11 1.05
N ALA A 19 -12.57 -17.67 2.30
CA ALA A 19 -13.28 -16.51 2.84
C ALA A 19 -12.94 -15.20 2.13
N MET A 20 -11.73 -15.08 1.56
CA MET A 20 -11.32 -13.89 0.79
C MET A 20 -11.90 -13.85 -0.63
N GLY A 21 -12.54 -14.92 -1.13
CA GLY A 21 -13.22 -14.91 -2.44
C GLY A 21 -12.38 -14.33 -3.57
N TYR A 22 -11.07 -14.65 -3.59
CA TYR A 22 -10.09 -13.93 -4.39
C TYR A 22 -10.39 -14.03 -5.89
N GLU A 23 -10.82 -12.91 -6.47
CA GLU A 23 -11.04 -12.76 -7.90
C GLU A 23 -9.98 -11.82 -8.50
N PRO A 24 -9.06 -12.31 -9.36
CA PRO A 24 -7.95 -11.51 -9.89
C PRO A 24 -8.37 -10.20 -10.57
N GLY A 25 -9.55 -10.18 -11.19
CA GLY A 25 -10.11 -8.99 -11.85
C GLY A 25 -10.46 -7.87 -10.85
N LYS A 26 -11.11 -8.21 -9.73
CA LYS A 26 -11.46 -7.25 -8.68
C LYS A 26 -10.22 -6.67 -8.01
N PHE A 27 -9.22 -7.51 -7.73
CA PHE A 27 -7.94 -7.06 -7.20
C PHE A 27 -7.24 -6.07 -8.15
N GLY A 28 -7.16 -6.40 -9.44
CA GLY A 28 -6.57 -5.50 -10.44
C GLY A 28 -7.30 -4.16 -10.54
N LEU A 29 -8.63 -4.17 -10.47
CA LEU A 29 -9.45 -2.95 -10.48
C LEU A 29 -9.16 -2.06 -9.27
N VAL A 30 -9.14 -2.63 -8.06
CA VAL A 30 -8.83 -1.88 -6.83
C VAL A 30 -7.44 -1.27 -6.89
N VAL A 31 -6.44 -2.03 -7.36
CA VAL A 31 -5.06 -1.51 -7.53
C VAL A 31 -5.01 -0.38 -8.57
N ALA A 32 -5.73 -0.50 -9.68
CA ALA A 32 -5.81 0.55 -10.69
C ALA A 32 -6.44 1.83 -10.12
N LEU A 33 -7.56 1.72 -9.41
CA LEU A 33 -8.22 2.85 -8.74
C LEU A 33 -7.32 3.49 -7.68
N ALA A 34 -6.66 2.67 -6.84
CA ALA A 34 -5.71 3.15 -5.85
C ALA A 34 -4.56 3.93 -6.51
N THR A 35 -4.06 3.45 -7.64
CA THR A 35 -2.99 4.10 -8.41
C THR A 35 -3.43 5.48 -8.90
N VAL A 36 -4.66 5.61 -9.42
CA VAL A 36 -5.23 6.90 -9.84
C VAL A 36 -5.34 7.85 -8.65
N VAL A 37 -5.90 7.39 -7.53
CA VAL A 37 -6.07 8.21 -6.31
C VAL A 37 -4.71 8.68 -5.78
N TYR A 38 -3.72 7.79 -5.70
CA TYR A 38 -2.37 8.14 -5.23
C TYR A 38 -1.68 9.12 -6.19
N GLY A 39 -1.90 8.98 -7.50
CA GLY A 39 -1.43 9.93 -8.51
C GLY A 39 -2.02 11.33 -8.30
N VAL A 40 -3.33 11.42 -8.05
CA VAL A 40 -4.00 12.71 -7.75
C VAL A 40 -3.48 13.32 -6.45
N ILE A 41 -3.28 12.53 -5.40
CA ILE A 41 -2.69 12.99 -4.14
C ILE A 41 -1.28 13.53 -4.37
N ALA A 42 -0.43 12.80 -5.08
CA ALA A 42 0.94 13.22 -5.38
C ALA A 42 0.97 14.52 -6.21
N TRP A 43 0.13 14.62 -7.25
CA TRP A 43 0.02 15.82 -8.07
C TRP A 43 -0.48 17.03 -7.29
N SER A 44 -1.49 16.86 -6.44
CA SER A 44 -2.04 17.95 -5.62
C SER A 44 -1.04 18.42 -4.55
N ALA A 45 -0.29 17.49 -3.93
CA ALA A 45 0.78 17.84 -3.00
C ALA A 45 1.93 18.59 -3.70
N ALA A 46 2.30 18.16 -4.90
CA ALA A 46 3.32 18.81 -5.72
C ALA A 46 2.91 20.22 -6.17
N ARG A 47 1.62 20.48 -6.39
CA ARG A 47 1.11 21.84 -6.71
C ARG A 47 1.00 22.75 -5.49
N ALA A 48 0.57 22.21 -4.36
CA ALA A 48 0.39 23.02 -3.16
C ALA A 48 1.73 23.48 -2.58
N CYS A 49 2.75 22.60 -2.57
CA CYS A 49 4.09 22.87 -2.02
C CYS A 49 4.09 23.52 -0.61
N GLN A 50 3.04 23.30 0.17
CA GLN A 50 2.81 23.92 1.47
C GLN A 50 2.31 22.86 2.48
N PRO A 51 2.61 23.01 3.78
CA PRO A 51 2.02 22.19 4.83
C PRO A 51 0.49 22.29 4.81
N GLY A 52 -0.19 21.15 4.79
CA GLY A 52 -1.66 21.11 4.69
C GLY A 52 -2.19 19.72 4.42
N LEU A 53 -3.48 19.63 4.09
CA LEU A 53 -4.17 18.35 3.88
C LEU A 53 -3.53 17.52 2.76
N SER A 54 -3.25 18.13 1.60
CA SER A 54 -2.66 17.42 0.45
C SER A 54 -1.28 16.84 0.77
N LEU A 55 -0.46 17.59 1.50
CA LEU A 55 0.84 17.08 1.96
C LEU A 55 0.66 15.95 2.98
N ASN A 56 -0.24 16.09 3.95
CA ASN A 56 -0.49 15.04 4.95
C ASN A 56 -0.98 13.74 4.29
N LEU A 57 -1.84 13.84 3.27
CA LEU A 57 -2.30 12.72 2.44
C LEU A 57 -1.15 12.10 1.63
N TYR A 58 -0.26 12.92 1.08
CA TYR A 58 0.92 12.42 0.39
C TYR A 58 1.86 11.67 1.34
N VAL A 59 2.16 12.23 2.51
CA VAL A 59 2.98 11.55 3.53
C VAL A 59 2.29 10.26 4.01
N ALA A 60 0.97 10.27 4.18
CA ALA A 60 0.20 9.07 4.50
C ALA A 60 0.36 8.00 3.40
N THR A 61 0.26 8.41 2.13
CA THR A 61 0.44 7.51 0.98
C THR A 61 1.84 6.91 0.94
N VAL A 62 2.88 7.74 1.14
CA VAL A 62 4.28 7.28 1.18
C VAL A 62 4.51 6.31 2.35
N LEU A 63 3.90 6.57 3.51
CA LEU A 63 3.97 5.68 4.67
C LEU A 63 3.25 4.35 4.39
N THR A 64 2.06 4.39 3.79
CA THR A 64 1.33 3.19 3.39
C THR A 64 2.12 2.36 2.38
N LEU A 65 2.75 2.99 1.38
CA LEU A 65 3.63 2.32 0.43
C LEU A 65 4.86 1.71 1.12
N PHE A 66 5.43 2.37 2.11
CA PHE A 66 6.55 1.83 2.88
C PHE A 66 6.13 0.61 3.70
N VAL A 67 4.97 0.65 4.37
CA VAL A 67 4.39 -0.50 5.05
C VAL A 67 4.09 -1.63 4.06
N ASN A 68 3.63 -1.32 2.84
CA ASN A 68 3.41 -2.31 1.79
C ASN A 68 4.69 -3.05 1.39
N VAL A 69 5.86 -2.40 1.43
CA VAL A 69 7.14 -3.10 1.23
C VAL A 69 7.37 -4.12 2.34
N ILE A 70 7.13 -3.73 3.59
CA ILE A 70 7.31 -4.61 4.76
C ILE A 70 6.38 -5.81 4.67
N THR A 71 5.13 -5.64 4.25
CA THR A 71 4.18 -6.75 4.12
C THR A 71 4.61 -7.75 3.05
N HIS A 72 5.04 -7.31 1.86
CA HIS A 72 5.53 -8.21 0.82
C HIS A 72 6.80 -8.97 1.24
N VAL A 73 7.76 -8.28 1.88
CA VAL A 73 9.00 -8.92 2.36
C VAL A 73 8.70 -9.87 3.52
N GLY A 74 7.86 -9.45 4.47
CA GLY A 74 7.45 -10.26 5.60
C GLY A 74 6.71 -11.53 5.17
N GLN A 75 5.76 -11.40 4.24
CA GLN A 75 5.06 -12.55 3.65
C GLN A 75 6.04 -13.50 2.93
N ALA A 76 6.98 -12.96 2.14
CA ALA A 76 7.95 -13.78 1.42
C ALA A 76 8.88 -14.55 2.38
N LEU A 77 9.32 -13.92 3.47
CA LEU A 77 10.18 -14.53 4.48
C LEU A 77 9.44 -15.55 5.36
N LEU A 78 8.24 -15.21 5.82
CA LEU A 78 7.44 -16.07 6.70
C LEU A 78 6.93 -17.31 5.97
N LEU A 79 6.44 -17.14 4.73
CA LEU A 79 5.93 -18.25 3.92
C LEU A 79 7.05 -18.97 3.18
N ARG A 80 8.28 -18.43 3.17
CA ARG A 80 9.43 -18.92 2.38
C ARG A 80 9.07 -19.14 0.90
N MET A 81 8.19 -18.29 0.38
CA MET A 81 7.62 -18.37 -0.95
C MET A 81 7.70 -17.02 -1.63
N TYR A 82 7.74 -17.02 -2.96
CA TYR A 82 7.66 -15.79 -3.73
C TYR A 82 6.28 -15.15 -3.56
N THR A 83 6.25 -13.95 -2.98
CA THR A 83 5.04 -13.12 -2.92
C THR A 83 4.98 -12.23 -4.17
N PRO A 84 3.90 -12.30 -4.97
CA PRO A 84 3.72 -11.40 -6.10
C PRO A 84 3.86 -9.94 -5.65
N GLY A 85 4.79 -9.21 -6.26
CA GLY A 85 5.08 -7.81 -5.92
C GLY A 85 6.29 -7.59 -5.00
N VAL A 86 6.93 -8.63 -4.45
CA VAL A 86 8.12 -8.44 -3.59
C VAL A 86 9.29 -7.81 -4.35
N ILE A 87 9.49 -8.16 -5.61
CA ILE A 87 10.57 -7.61 -6.46
C ILE A 87 10.34 -6.10 -6.68
N THR A 88 9.13 -5.71 -7.07
CA THR A 88 8.80 -4.30 -7.30
C THR A 88 8.78 -3.51 -5.99
N ALA A 89 8.32 -4.11 -4.90
CA ALA A 89 8.36 -3.52 -3.58
C ALA A 89 9.79 -3.16 -3.14
N VAL A 90 10.74 -4.08 -3.31
CA VAL A 90 12.14 -3.87 -2.89
C VAL A 90 12.92 -2.99 -3.86
N LEU A 91 12.78 -3.20 -5.17
CA LEU A 91 13.61 -2.52 -6.17
C LEU A 91 13.06 -1.15 -6.61
N VAL A 92 11.77 -0.88 -6.42
CA VAL A 92 11.11 0.35 -6.89
C VAL A 92 10.47 1.12 -5.75
N VAL A 93 9.58 0.48 -4.99
CA VAL A 93 8.79 1.19 -3.97
C VAL A 93 9.66 1.61 -2.78
N LEU A 94 10.58 0.74 -2.34
CA LEU A 94 11.49 1.04 -1.25
C LEU A 94 12.44 2.21 -1.56
N PRO A 95 13.20 2.24 -2.67
CA PRO A 95 14.04 3.39 -2.97
C PRO A 95 13.23 4.68 -3.17
N TYR A 96 12.04 4.58 -3.77
CA TYR A 96 11.13 5.72 -3.90
C TYR A 96 10.72 6.29 -2.55
N THR A 97 10.22 5.45 -1.63
CA THR A 97 9.76 5.90 -0.30
C THR A 97 10.90 6.51 0.50
N VAL A 98 12.09 5.92 0.46
CA VAL A 98 13.30 6.48 1.10
C VAL A 98 13.67 7.84 0.51
N ALA A 99 13.67 7.99 -0.82
CA ALA A 99 13.95 9.26 -1.48
C ALA A 99 12.91 10.33 -1.12
N ALA A 100 11.62 9.97 -1.15
CA ALA A 100 10.52 10.85 -0.79
C ALA A 100 10.64 11.34 0.66
N PHE A 101 10.89 10.46 1.63
CA PHE A 101 11.09 10.86 3.02
C PHE A 101 12.33 11.76 3.21
N ARG A 102 13.43 11.47 2.50
CA ARG A 102 14.63 12.32 2.52
C ARG A 102 14.33 13.73 2.02
N MET A 103 13.59 13.85 0.91
CA MET A 103 13.19 15.15 0.35
C MET A 103 12.25 15.91 1.28
N LEU A 104 11.21 15.24 1.80
CA LEU A 104 10.26 15.83 2.75
C LEU A 104 10.94 16.36 4.01
N ARG A 105 11.94 15.62 4.51
CA ARG A 105 12.76 16.04 5.66
C ARG A 105 13.67 17.22 5.31
N ALA A 106 14.34 17.17 4.16
CA ALA A 106 15.24 18.23 3.71
C ALA A 106 14.50 19.57 3.52
N GLN A 107 13.26 19.54 3.03
CA GLN A 107 12.42 20.72 2.84
C GLN A 107 11.66 21.14 4.12
N ARG A 108 11.87 20.48 5.27
CA ARG A 108 11.18 20.75 6.55
C ARG A 108 9.64 20.71 6.45
N LEU A 109 9.13 19.90 5.53
CA LEU A 109 7.69 19.73 5.31
C LEU A 109 7.06 18.75 6.31
N LEU A 110 7.86 17.96 7.01
CA LEU A 110 7.42 17.06 8.07
C LEU A 110 7.23 17.83 9.40
N THR A 111 6.03 18.36 9.60
CA THR A 111 5.64 19.00 10.88
C THR A 111 5.24 17.98 11.94
N ALA A 112 5.21 18.38 13.21
CA ALA A 112 4.68 17.54 14.29
C ALA A 112 3.22 17.13 14.06
N THR A 113 2.43 18.00 13.43
CA THR A 113 1.05 17.72 13.05
C THR A 113 0.99 16.64 11.98
N THR A 114 1.81 16.75 10.93
CA THR A 114 1.93 15.74 9.85
C THR A 114 2.29 14.37 10.41
N TRP A 115 3.23 14.28 11.35
CA TRP A 115 3.61 13.01 11.98
C TRP A 115 2.47 12.34 12.77
N LYS A 116 1.54 13.12 13.33
CA LYS A 116 0.37 12.59 14.04
C LYS A 116 -0.78 12.25 13.09
N THR A 117 -1.04 13.10 12.10
CA THR A 117 -2.20 12.97 11.20
C THR A 117 -1.97 11.96 10.09
N SER A 118 -0.79 11.92 9.49
CA SER A 118 -0.51 11.04 8.34
C SER A 118 -0.67 9.55 8.64
N PRO A 119 -0.23 9.00 9.80
CA PRO A 119 -0.49 7.60 10.13
C PRO A 119 -1.99 7.29 10.27
N LEU A 120 -2.76 8.19 10.90
CA LEU A 120 -4.22 8.03 11.04
C LEU A 120 -4.91 8.02 9.67
N MET A 121 -4.50 8.92 8.78
CA MET A 121 -5.00 8.95 7.40
C MET A 121 -4.60 7.70 6.62
N GLY A 122 -3.38 7.20 6.82
CA GLY A 122 -2.90 5.95 6.21
C GLY A 122 -3.73 4.74 6.63
N ILE A 123 -4.08 4.63 7.91
CA ILE A 123 -5.00 3.60 8.42
C ILE A 123 -6.37 3.73 7.76
N GLY A 124 -6.92 4.94 7.67
CA GLY A 124 -8.19 5.20 6.99
C GLY A 124 -8.16 4.80 5.50
N MET A 125 -7.06 5.10 4.80
CA MET A 125 -6.87 4.73 3.40
C MET A 125 -6.78 3.22 3.22
N LEU A 126 -6.06 2.51 4.10
CA LEU A 126 -6.01 1.05 4.09
C LEU A 126 -7.39 0.45 4.34
N ALA A 127 -8.10 0.91 5.38
CA ALA A 127 -9.46 0.45 5.68
C ALA A 127 -10.41 0.69 4.49
N ALA A 128 -10.30 1.83 3.80
CA ALA A 128 -11.08 2.12 2.61
C ALA A 128 -10.74 1.18 1.44
N LEU A 129 -9.47 0.87 1.21
CA LEU A 129 -9.05 -0.07 0.16
C LEU A 129 -9.51 -1.50 0.45
N PHE A 130 -9.36 -1.98 1.69
CA PHE A 130 -9.86 -3.30 2.09
C PHE A 130 -11.39 -3.35 2.07
N GLY A 131 -12.07 -2.30 2.52
CA GLY A 131 -13.53 -2.19 2.44
C GLY A 131 -14.03 -2.20 1.00
N LEU A 132 -13.37 -1.47 0.10
CA LEU A 132 -13.68 -1.48 -1.34
C LEU A 132 -13.47 -2.85 -1.95
N MET A 133 -12.40 -3.56 -1.57
CA MET A 133 -12.12 -4.91 -2.04
C MET A 133 -13.19 -5.92 -1.60
N ILE A 134 -13.78 -5.75 -0.41
CA ILE A 134 -14.88 -6.61 0.08
C ILE A 134 -16.22 -6.23 -0.60
N ALA A 135 -16.41 -4.96 -0.95
CA ALA A 135 -17.67 -4.46 -1.51
C ALA A 135 -17.84 -4.73 -3.02
N LEU A 136 -16.75 -4.89 -3.76
CA LEU A 136 -16.75 -5.21 -5.21
C LEU A 136 -16.94 -6.70 -5.46
#